data_AF-A0A3C2E1C8-F1
#
_entry.id   AF-A0A3C2E1C8-F1
#
_cell.length_a   1.000
_cell.length_b   1.000
_cell.length_c   1.000
_cell.angle_alpha   90.00
_cell.angle_beta   90.00
_cell.angle_gamma   90.00
#
_symmetry.space_group_name_H-M   'P 1'
#
loop_
_entity.id
_entity.type
_entity.pdbx_description
1 polymer ?
#
loop_
_entity_poly.entity_id
_entity_poly.type
_entity_poly.pdbx_seq_one_letter_code
_entity_poly.pdbx_strand_id
1 'polypeptide(L)' 'AYQLYLDWDTSKPDGQMVKIFDTARLKGLGLSCDTPLREGLTKTIEWFAKNYETRGDGLRL' A
#
# COMPACT_ATOMS: atom_id res chain seq x y z
N ALA A 1 -10.49 -20.12 13.78
CA ALA A 1 -10.23 -19.33 12.57
C ALA A 1 -10.71 -17.91 12.83
N TYR A 2 -9.90 -16.89 12.54
CA TYR A 2 -10.36 -15.51 12.65
C TYR A 2 -11.16 -15.15 11.39
N GLN A 3 -12.37 -14.63 11.58
CA GLN A 3 -13.19 -14.15 10.47
C GLN A 3 -12.93 -12.65 10.32
N LEU A 4 -12.15 -12.29 9.30
CA LEU A 4 -11.86 -10.89 8.98
C LEU A 4 -13.08 -10.31 8.27
N TYR A 5 -13.69 -9.28 8.86
CA TYR A 5 -14.80 -8.52 8.28
C TYR A 5 -14.31 -7.14 7.89
N LEU A 6 -14.47 -6.78 6.62
CA LEU A 6 -14.12 -5.48 6.07
C LEU A 6 -15.42 -4.76 5.74
N ASP A 7 -15.70 -3.68 6.47
CA ASP A 7 -16.90 -2.85 6.25
C ASP A 7 -16.51 -1.53 5.61
N TRP A 8 -17.21 -1.17 4.54
CA TRP A 8 -17.01 0.08 3.83
C TRP A 8 -18.19 1.01 4.13
N ASP A 9 -17.96 2.04 4.95
CA ASP A 9 -18.99 3.04 5.27
C ASP A 9 -19.25 3.97 4.08
N THR A 10 -20.25 3.62 3.27
CA THR A 10 -20.68 4.38 2.09
C THR A 10 -21.41 5.69 2.41
N SER A 11 -21.63 6.02 3.69
CA SER A 11 -22.12 7.35 4.08
C SER A 11 -21.05 8.43 3.95
N LYS A 12 -19.78 8.03 3.86
CA LYS A 12 -18.64 8.93 3.66
C LYS A 12 -18.44 9.20 2.17
N PRO A 13 -18.12 10.45 1.79
CA PRO A 13 -17.89 10.76 0.38
C PRO A 13 -16.61 10.09 -0.11
N ASP A 14 -16.68 9.53 -1.32
CA ASP A 14 -15.50 9.10 -2.04
C ASP A 14 -14.65 10.31 -2.48
N GLY A 15 -13.35 10.08 -2.60
CA GLY A 15 -12.44 11.02 -3.25
C GLY A 15 -12.54 10.99 -4.77
N GLN A 16 -11.51 11.51 -5.45
CA GLN A 16 -11.40 11.38 -6.90
C GLN A 16 -11.23 9.92 -7.31
N MET A 17 -12.15 9.40 -8.14
CA MET A 17 -12.20 7.99 -8.55
C MET A 17 -10.92 7.47 -9.21
N VAL A 18 -10.24 8.31 -10.00
CA VAL A 18 -9.00 7.95 -10.69
C VAL A 18 -7.99 9.06 -10.51
N LYS A 19 -6.89 8.75 -9.83
CA LYS A 19 -5.76 9.65 -9.61
C LYS A 19 -4.46 8.92 -9.89
N ILE A 20 -4.07 8.88 -11.16
CA ILE A 20 -2.88 8.18 -11.66
C ILE A 20 -2.03 9.10 -12.52
N PHE A 21 -0.76 8.74 -12.69
CA PHE A 21 0.16 9.44 -13.59
C PHE A 21 0.30 8.68 -14.93
N ASP A 22 0.46 9.43 -16.03
CA ASP A 22 0.95 8.84 -17.28
C ASP A 22 2.43 8.43 -17.11
N THR A 23 2.76 7.24 -17.60
CA THR A 23 4.09 6.62 -17.48
C THR A 23 4.85 6.57 -18.81
N ALA A 24 4.29 7.13 -19.89
CA ALA A 24 4.89 7.07 -21.24
C ALA A 24 6.33 7.58 -21.27
N ARG A 25 6.63 8.69 -20.59
CA ARG A 25 7.99 9.26 -20.55
C ARG A 25 8.99 8.36 -19.81
N LEU A 26 8.58 7.75 -18.69
CA LEU A 26 9.45 6.83 -17.95
C LEU A 26 9.75 5.58 -18.77
N LYS A 27 8.73 5.02 -19.44
CA LYS A 27 8.89 3.89 -20.36
C LYS A 27 9.80 4.22 -21.54
N GLY A 28 9.70 5.44 -22.09
CA GLY A 28 10.58 5.92 -23.15
C GLY A 28 12.05 6.03 -22.73
N LEU A 29 12.33 6.16 -21.43
CA LEU A 29 13.68 6.09 -20.87
C LEU A 29 14.13 4.65 -20.55
N GLY A 30 13.33 3.64 -20.87
CA GLY A 30 13.60 2.24 -20.55
C GLY A 30 13.37 1.88 -19.08
N LEU A 31 12.67 2.72 -18.31
CA LEU A 31 12.37 2.46 -16.90
C LEU A 31 11.04 1.73 -16.74
N SER A 32 11.01 0.74 -15.85
CA SER A 32 9.83 -0.01 -15.44
C SER A 32 9.76 -0.18 -13.92
N CYS A 33 8.56 -0.47 -13.43
CA CYS A 33 8.32 -0.84 -12.03
C CYS A 33 7.83 -2.28 -12.00
N ASP A 34 8.78 -3.22 -11.94
CA ASP A 34 8.46 -4.64 -12.13
C ASP A 34 7.87 -5.31 -10.89
N THR A 35 7.95 -4.67 -9.73
CA THR A 35 7.41 -5.20 -8.47
C THR A 35 5.88 -5.11 -8.45
N PRO A 36 5.14 -6.23 -8.41
CA PRO A 36 3.68 -6.21 -8.30
C PRO A 36 3.24 -5.69 -6.93
N LEU A 37 2.06 -5.07 -6.87
CA LEU A 37 1.53 -4.49 -5.62
C LEU A 37 1.50 -5.49 -4.45
N ARG A 38 1.04 -6.71 -4.70
CA ARG A 38 0.98 -7.76 -3.67
C ARG A 38 2.35 -8.07 -3.09
N GLU A 39 3.36 -8.20 -3.94
CA GLU A 39 4.72 -8.50 -3.53
C GLU A 39 5.33 -7.35 -2.73
N GLY A 40 5.13 -6.11 -3.21
CA GLY A 40 5.53 -4.91 -2.49
C GLY A 40 4.92 -4.85 -1.09
N LEU A 41 3.60 -5.05 -0.97
CA LEU A 41 2.91 -5.07 0.33
C LEU A 41 3.48 -6.12 1.27
N THR A 42 3.67 -7.36 0.79
CA THR A 42 4.26 -8.44 1.60
C THR A 42 5.64 -8.04 2.12
N LYS A 43 6.54 -7.62 1.23
CA LYS A 43 7.91 -7.21 1.58
C LYS A 43 7.92 -6.05 2.60
N THR A 44 7.04 -5.08 2.43
CA THR A 44 6.93 -3.93 3.34
C THR A 44 6.40 -4.34 4.71
N ILE A 45 5.39 -5.21 4.78
CA ILE A 45 4.83 -5.71 6.06
C ILE A 45 5.87 -6.55 6.80
N GLU A 46 6.59 -7.43 6.10
CA GLU A 46 7.68 -8.25 6.67
C GLU A 46 8.81 -7.37 7.22
N TRP A 47 9.23 -6.37 6.45
CA TRP A 47 10.21 -5.40 6.90
C TRP A 47 9.70 -4.64 8.14
N PHE A 48 8.44 -4.18 8.13
CA PHE A 48 7.86 -3.47 9.26
C PHE A 48 7.86 -4.32 10.52
N ALA A 49 7.34 -5.55 10.46
CA ALA A 49 7.31 -6.47 11.60
C ALA A 49 8.70 -6.71 12.18
N LYS A 50 9.71 -6.92 11.33
CA LYS A 50 11.10 -7.14 11.75
C LYS A 50 11.73 -5.91 12.44
N ASN A 51 11.36 -4.70 12.05
CA ASN A 51 12.01 -3.48 12.52
C ASN A 51 11.23 -2.76 13.63
N TYR A 52 9.96 -3.13 13.86
CA TYR A 52 9.06 -2.48 14.80
C TYR A 52 8.46 -3.44 15.85
N GLU A 53 9.01 -4.65 16.00
CA GLU A 53 8.53 -5.70 16.92
C GLU A 53 8.30 -5.25 18.37
N THR A 54 9.04 -4.23 18.85
CA THR A 54 9.00 -3.75 20.24
C THR A 54 8.49 -2.32 20.40
N ARG A 55 8.02 -1.65 19.33
CA ARG A 55 7.49 -0.27 19.42
C ARG A 55 6.03 -0.27 19.88
N GLY A 56 5.84 -0.44 21.20
CA GLY A 56 4.53 -0.46 21.86
C GLY A 56 3.93 0.91 22.17
N ASP A 57 4.56 2.02 21.76
CA ASP A 57 4.08 3.38 22.06
C ASP A 57 3.05 3.93 21.06
N GLY A 58 2.56 3.07 20.16
CA GLY A 58 1.71 3.45 19.04
C GLY A 58 2.54 4.10 17.94
N LEU A 59 2.21 3.82 16.68
CA LEU A 59 2.85 4.44 15.52
C LEU A 59 2.90 5.97 15.71
N ARG A 60 4.05 6.51 16.13
CA ARG A 60 4.40 7.91 15.90
C ARG A 60 4.97 7.99 14.48
N LEU A 61 4.05 8.02 13.52
CA LEU A 61 4.22 8.87 12.35
C LEU A 61 3.96 10.32 12.78
#